data_AF-A0A4Y4XEH2-F1
#
_entry.id   AF-A0A4Y4XEH2-F1
#
_cell.length_a   1.000
_cell.length_b   1.000
_cell.length_c   1.000
_cell.angle_alpha   90.00
_cell.angle_beta   90.00
_cell.angle_gamma   90.00
#
_symmetry.space_group_name_H-M   'P 1'
#
loop_
_entity.id
_entity.type
_entity.pdbx_description
1 polymer ?
#
loop_
_entity_poly.entity_id
_entity_poly.type
_entity_poly.pdbx_seq_one_letter_code
_entity_poly.pdbx_strand_id
1 'polypeptide(L)'
;IFYSKVNLKAYDDIDALNLDLTKNLTILYVIYSNAPYMGLLGTVLGIMVIFYDMGMSGGMDAKTIMVGLSLALKATALGLAVAIPTLIAYNSLLRKSDVLSEKFRIMKK
;
A
#
# COMPACT_ATOMS: atom_id res chain seq x y z
N ILE A 1 -16.11 -1.90 10.84
CA ILE A 1 -16.80 -1.41 9.64
C ILE A 1 -16.93 -2.51 8.56
N PHE A 2 -15.97 -3.44 8.35
CA PHE A 2 -16.20 -4.67 7.55
C PHE A 2 -16.31 -5.95 8.41
N TYR A 3 -15.31 -6.22 9.27
CA TYR A 3 -15.32 -7.38 10.20
C TYR A 3 -16.40 -7.39 11.29
N SER A 4 -17.13 -6.28 11.47
CA SER A 4 -18.19 -6.21 12.50
C SER A 4 -19.50 -6.85 12.04
N LYS A 5 -19.62 -7.21 10.75
CA LYS A 5 -20.83 -7.80 10.15
C LYS A 5 -20.61 -9.23 9.63
N VAL A 6 -19.48 -9.85 9.96
CA VAL A 6 -19.24 -11.25 9.56
C VAL A 6 -20.05 -12.15 10.47
N ASN A 7 -21.12 -12.74 9.92
CA ASN A 7 -21.99 -13.65 10.64
C ASN A 7 -21.34 -15.04 10.67
N LEU A 8 -20.64 -15.33 11.78
CA LEU A 8 -19.96 -16.60 12.05
C LEU A 8 -20.87 -17.84 11.96
N LYS A 9 -22.20 -17.67 12.07
CA LYS A 9 -23.18 -18.77 12.02
C LYS A 9 -23.62 -19.15 10.61
N ALA A 10 -23.19 -18.43 9.58
CA ALA A 10 -23.58 -18.67 8.19
C ALA A 10 -22.58 -19.54 7.41
N TYR A 11 -21.42 -19.87 7.99
CA TYR A 11 -20.37 -20.66 7.35
C TYR A 11 -20.29 -22.06 7.98
N ASP A 12 -20.51 -23.08 7.16
CA ASP A 12 -20.39 -24.49 7.56
C ASP A 12 -18.93 -24.96 7.65
N ASP A 13 -18.00 -24.26 7.00
CA ASP A 13 -16.58 -24.64 6.90
C ASP A 13 -15.63 -23.48 7.27
N ILE A 14 -14.53 -23.82 7.94
CA ILE A 14 -13.50 -22.87 8.38
C ILE A 14 -12.70 -22.33 7.19
N ASP A 15 -12.57 -23.11 6.11
CA ASP A 15 -11.86 -22.70 4.90
C ASP A 15 -12.65 -21.63 4.13
N ALA A 16 -13.97 -21.75 4.06
CA ALA A 16 -14.85 -20.73 3.47
C ALA A 16 -14.80 -19.40 4.23
N LEU A 17 -14.73 -19.46 5.56
CA LEU A 17 -14.57 -18.28 6.42
C LEU A 17 -13.23 -17.59 6.18
N ASN A 18 -12.11 -18.34 6.17
CA ASN A 18 -10.79 -17.78 5.91
C ASN A 18 -10.71 -17.14 4.52
N LEU A 19 -11.30 -17.76 3.49
CA LEU A 19 -11.27 -17.24 2.12
C LEU A 19 -11.91 -15.84 2.03
N ASP A 20 -13.06 -15.62 2.67
CA ASP A 20 -13.73 -14.32 2.69
C ASP A 20 -13.00 -13.26 3.54
N LEU A 21 -12.39 -13.67 4.66
CA LEU A 21 -11.58 -12.77 5.47
C LEU A 21 -10.30 -12.34 4.75
N THR A 22 -9.61 -13.26 4.07
CA THR A 22 -8.35 -12.98 3.39
C THR A 22 -8.54 -12.18 2.10
N LYS A 23 -9.67 -12.32 1.40
CA LYS A 23 -9.92 -11.69 0.09
C LYS A 23 -9.64 -10.18 0.04
N ASN A 24 -10.07 -9.44 1.06
CA ASN A 24 -9.86 -7.99 1.13
C ASN A 24 -8.52 -7.60 1.76
N LEU A 25 -7.92 -8.50 2.56
CA LEU A 25 -6.58 -8.32 3.13
C LEU A 25 -5.50 -8.39 2.04
N THR A 26 -5.64 -9.28 1.06
CA THR A 26 -4.69 -9.43 -0.04
C THR A 26 -4.54 -8.15 -0.86
N ILE A 27 -5.66 -7.48 -1.18
CA ILE A 27 -5.62 -6.20 -1.93
C ILE A 27 -4.88 -5.14 -1.13
N LEU A 28 -5.15 -5.04 0.17
CA LEU A 28 -4.52 -4.05 1.04
C LEU A 28 -3.01 -4.30 1.21
N TYR A 29 -2.62 -5.57 1.27
CA TYR A 29 -1.21 -5.98 1.28
C TYR A 29 -0.50 -5.56 -0.02
N VAL A 30 -1.12 -5.83 -1.18
CA VAL A 30 -0.57 -5.45 -2.48
C VAL A 30 -0.40 -3.94 -2.59
N ILE A 31 -1.38 -3.16 -2.13
CA ILE A 31 -1.29 -1.68 -2.16
C ILE A 31 -0.15 -1.19 -1.26
N TYR A 32 -0.06 -1.67 -0.01
CA TYR A 32 1.00 -1.28 0.90
C TYR A 32 2.39 -1.63 0.35
N SER A 33 2.57 -2.85 -0.17
CA SER A 33 3.89 -3.29 -0.65
C SER A 33 4.32 -2.56 -1.91
N ASN A 34 3.38 -2.18 -2.79
CA ASN A 34 3.69 -1.51 -4.05
C ASN A 34 3.76 0.02 -3.95
N ALA A 35 3.09 0.64 -2.96
CA ALA A 35 3.08 2.10 -2.82
C ALA A 35 4.48 2.76 -2.72
N PRO A 36 5.46 2.23 -1.96
CA PRO A 36 6.81 2.79 -1.93
C PRO A 36 7.52 2.69 -3.28
N TYR A 37 7.34 1.58 -4.00
CA TYR A 37 7.94 1.38 -5.32
C TYR A 37 7.39 2.36 -6.36
N MET A 38 6.10 2.70 -6.28
CA MET A 38 5.51 3.74 -7.12
C MET A 38 6.12 5.13 -6.83
N GLY A 39 6.42 5.45 -5.57
CA GLY A 39 7.12 6.68 -5.20
C GLY A 39 8.54 6.76 -5.75
N LEU A 40 9.30 5.66 -5.62
CA LEU A 40 10.64 5.53 -6.20
C LEU A 40 10.63 5.65 -7.72
N LEU A 41 9.68 5.01 -8.39
CA LEU A 41 9.49 5.13 -9.83
C LEU A 41 9.22 6.59 -10.24
N GLY A 42 8.42 7.31 -9.45
CA GLY A 42 8.20 8.75 -9.63
C GLY A 42 9.49 9.57 -9.53
N THR A 43 10.38 9.28 -8.56
CA THR A 43 11.70 9.94 -8.51
C THR A 43 12.55 9.66 -9.74
N VAL A 44 12.60 8.41 -10.19
CA VAL A 44 13.42 8.02 -11.35
C VAL A 44 12.93 8.73 -12.62
N LEU A 45 11.61 8.74 -12.85
CA LEU A 45 11.02 9.44 -13.99
C LEU A 45 11.26 10.95 -13.91
N GLY A 46 11.11 11.56 -12.74
CA GLY A 46 11.36 13.00 -12.56
C GLY A 46 12.81 13.38 -12.84
N ILE A 47 13.76 12.59 -12.34
CA ILE A 47 15.20 12.78 -12.61
C ILE A 47 15.49 12.59 -14.11
N MET A 48 14.91 11.57 -14.74
CA MET A 48 15.09 11.29 -16.17
C MET A 48 14.63 12.46 -17.05
N VAL A 49 13.47 13.05 -16.74
CA VAL A 49 12.95 14.23 -17.46
C VAL A 49 13.90 15.42 -17.33
N ILE A 50 14.42 15.70 -16.13
CA ILE A 50 15.35 16.82 -15.90
C ILE A 50 16.62 16.66 -16.73
N PHE A 51 17.19 15.46 -16.75
CA PHE A 51 18.39 15.18 -17.56
C PHE A 51 18.11 15.24 -19.06
N TYR A 52 16.93 14.78 -19.49
CA TYR A 52 16.51 14.86 -20.88
C TYR A 52 16.40 16.32 -21.34
N ASP A 53 15.71 17.16 -20.58
CA ASP A 53 15.54 18.59 -20.87
C ASP A 53 16.89 19.32 -20.85
N MET A 54 17.80 18.96 -19.93
CA MET A 54 19.15 19.52 -19.88
C MET A 54 19.94 19.19 -21.16
N GLY A 55 19.82 17.96 -21.67
CA GLY A 55 20.47 17.52 -22.91
C GLY A 55 19.92 18.19 -24.17
N MET A 56 18.62 18.47 -24.21
CA MET A 56 17.99 19.16 -25.36
C MET A 56 18.23 20.67 -25.38
N SER A 57 18.31 21.30 -24.20
CA SER A 57 18.37 22.77 -24.08
C SER A 57 19.78 23.35 -24.22
N GLY A 58 20.81 22.50 -24.34
CA GLY A 58 22.21 22.92 -24.34
C GLY A 58 22.72 23.39 -22.98
N GLY A 59 22.00 23.06 -21.90
CA GLY A 59 22.26 23.51 -20.53
C GLY A 59 21.00 24.01 -19.83
N MET A 60 20.94 23.83 -18.52
CA MET A 60 19.82 24.27 -17.67
C MET A 60 20.37 24.98 -16.44
N ASP A 61 19.71 26.06 -16.00
CA ASP A 61 20.10 26.77 -14.79
C ASP A 61 20.03 25.86 -13.56
N ALA A 62 21.01 25.96 -12.67
CA ALA A 62 21.14 25.12 -11.48
C ALA A 62 19.89 25.22 -10.59
N LYS A 63 19.25 26.40 -10.54
CA LYS A 63 18.02 26.60 -9.79
C LYS A 63 16.87 25.74 -10.31
N THR A 64 16.70 25.62 -11.62
CA THR A 64 15.64 24.80 -12.23
C THR A 64 15.86 23.32 -11.97
N ILE A 65 17.11 22.86 -12.06
CA ILE A 65 17.49 21.48 -11.72
C ILE A 65 17.14 21.18 -10.25
N MET A 66 17.53 22.06 -9.33
CA MET A 66 17.22 21.90 -7.91
C MET A 66 15.70 21.83 -7.64
N VAL A 67 14.91 22.67 -8.31
CA VAL A 67 13.45 22.62 -8.21
C VAL A 67 12.90 21.30 -8.74
N GLY A 68 13.34 20.84 -9.91
CA GLY A 68 12.91 19.56 -10.48
C GLY A 68 13.24 18.37 -9.57
N LEU A 69 14.45 18.33 -9.01
CA LEU A 69 14.86 17.29 -8.07
C LEU A 69 14.02 17.32 -6.79
N SER A 70 13.65 18.50 -6.30
CA SER A 70 12.75 18.62 -5.15
C SER A 70 11.36 18.04 -5.44
N LEU A 71 10.83 18.21 -6.65
CA LEU A 71 9.56 17.60 -7.07
C LEU A 71 9.68 16.09 -7.16
N ALA A 72 10.77 15.58 -7.71
CA ALA A 72 11.06 14.14 -7.73
C ALA A 72 11.01 13.58 -6.30
N LEU A 73 11.73 14.20 -5.35
CA LEU A 73 11.75 13.76 -3.94
C LEU A 73 10.36 13.79 -3.28
N LYS A 74 9.50 14.75 -3.64
CA LYS A 74 8.10 14.77 -3.16
C LYS A 74 7.32 13.55 -3.61
N ALA A 75 7.59 12.99 -4.79
CA ALA A 75 6.92 11.76 -5.25
C ALA A 75 7.18 10.57 -4.33
N THR A 76 8.42 10.40 -3.86
CA THR A 76 8.77 9.37 -2.86
C THR A 76 8.10 9.63 -1.51
N ALA A 77 8.10 10.88 -1.06
CA ALA A 77 7.42 11.25 0.19
C ALA A 77 5.93 10.91 0.15
N LEU A 78 5.26 11.12 -0.99
CA LEU A 78 3.86 10.72 -1.19
C LEU A 78 3.69 9.19 -1.19
N GLY A 79 4.58 8.44 -1.85
CA GLY A 79 4.55 6.98 -1.82
C GLY A 79 4.64 6.40 -0.40
N LEU A 80 5.53 6.97 0.42
CA LEU A 80 5.66 6.61 1.84
C LEU A 80 4.44 7.04 2.67
N ALA A 81 3.90 8.24 2.40
CA ALA A 81 2.71 8.74 3.07
C ALA A 81 1.47 7.86 2.84
N VAL A 82 1.39 7.15 1.71
CA VAL A 82 0.34 6.16 1.44
C VAL A 82 0.69 4.79 2.04
N ALA A 83 1.95 4.37 1.98
CA ALA A 83 2.38 3.06 2.46
C ALA A 83 2.20 2.92 3.99
N ILE A 84 2.62 3.91 4.77
CA ILE A 84 2.61 3.83 6.24
C ILE A 84 1.19 3.63 6.82
N PRO A 85 0.17 4.44 6.45
CA PRO A 85 -1.21 4.22 6.91
C PRO A 85 -1.77 2.87 6.45
N THR A 86 -1.46 2.46 5.22
CA THR A 86 -1.95 1.19 4.65
C THR A 86 -1.38 -0.01 5.41
N LEU A 87 -0.11 0.04 5.82
CA LEU A 87 0.51 -0.98 6.67
C LEU A 87 -0.17 -1.11 8.03
N ILE A 88 -0.48 0.02 8.67
CA ILE A 88 -1.13 0.03 9.98
C ILE A 88 -2.54 -0.55 9.86
N ALA A 89 -3.27 -0.17 8.80
CA ALA A 89 -4.59 -0.72 8.51
C ALA A 89 -4.53 -2.23 8.25
N TYR A 90 -3.59 -2.69 7.43
CA TYR A 90 -3.40 -4.11 7.13
C TYR A 90 -3.11 -4.93 8.39
N ASN A 91 -2.15 -4.52 9.22
CA ASN A 91 -1.84 -5.24 10.47
C ASN A 91 -3.03 -5.29 11.44
N SER A 92 -3.80 -4.20 11.55
CA SER A 92 -4.98 -4.15 12.41
C SER A 92 -6.10 -5.08 11.93
N LEU A 93 -6.32 -5.14 10.62
CA LEU A 93 -7.31 -6.02 10.00
C LEU A 93 -6.88 -7.48 10.03
N LEU A 94 -5.59 -7.78 9.82
CA LEU A 94 -5.02 -9.12 9.91
C LEU A 94 -5.22 -9.68 11.32
N ARG A 95 -4.85 -8.90 12.35
CA ARG A 95 -5.07 -9.31 13.74
C ARG A 95 -6.55 -9.55 14.07
N LYS A 96 -7.47 -8.76 13.49
CA LYS A 96 -8.91 -8.99 13.66
C LYS A 96 -9.36 -10.29 12.97
N SER A 97 -8.77 -10.62 11.82
CA SER A 97 -9.03 -11.86 11.10
C SER A 97 -8.62 -13.08 11.92
N ASP A 98 -7.40 -13.08 12.44
CA ASP A 98 -6.87 -14.20 13.23
C ASP A 98 -7.70 -14.44 14.50
N VAL A 99 -8.08 -13.36 15.21
CA VAL A 99 -8.93 -13.46 16.40
C VAL A 99 -10.33 -14.02 16.06
N LEU A 100 -10.86 -13.71 14.88
CA LEU A 100 -12.17 -14.18 14.46
C LEU A 100 -12.13 -15.68 14.08
N SER A 101 -11.08 -16.11 13.38
CA SER A 101 -10.83 -17.52 13.07
C SER A 101 -10.62 -18.37 14.33
N GLU A 102 -9.87 -17.87 15.31
CA GLU A 102 -9.70 -18.56 16.60
C GLU A 102 -11.02 -18.64 17.40
N LYS A 103 -11.83 -17.57 17.42
CA LYS A 103 -13.16 -17.61 18.05
C LYS A 103 -14.09 -18.65 17.41
N PHE A 104 -14.08 -18.78 16.09
CA PHE A 104 -14.85 -19.80 15.39
C PHE A 104 -14.40 -21.21 15.78
N ARG A 105 -13.09 -21.43 15.88
CA ARG A 105 -12.49 -22.71 16.31
C ARG A 105 -12.89 -23.10 17.72
N ILE A 106 -12.99 -22.14 18.64
CA ILE A 106 -13.44 -22.39 20.02
C ILE A 106 -14.94 -22.71 20.08
N MET A 107 -15.78 -22.04 19.28
CA MET A 107 -17.24 -22.28 19.30
C MET A 107 -17.67 -23.63 18.69
N LYS A 108 -16.87 -24.18 17.76
CA LYS A 108 -17.14 -25.49 17.14
C LYS A 108 -16.53 -26.67 17.90
N LYS A 109 -15.87 -26.42 19.03
CA LYS A 109 -15.28 -27.44 19.91
C LYS A 109 -16.21 -27.74 21.07
#